data_AF-A0A953UM77-F1
#
_entry.id   AF-A0A953UM77-F1
#
_cell.length_a   1.000
_cell.length_b   1.000
_cell.length_c   1.000
_cell.angle_alpha   90.00
_cell.angle_beta   90.00
_cell.angle_gamma   90.00
#
_symmetry.space_group_name_H-M   'P 1'
#
loop_
_entity.id
_entity.type
_entity.pdbx_description
1 polymer ?
#
loop_
_entity_poly.entity_id
_entity_poly.type
_entity_poly.pdbx_seq_one_letter_code
_entity_poly.pdbx_strand_id
1 'polypeptide(L)'
;MNVTIPDSLKDFVEQQASSGRYANPDAFVADLLRAEAEMYERVGRGEPIPVDEHFDRRLEVLLDEAEDSGDYVEATKDDFDAMEREALELLRKPKS
;
A
#
# COMPACT_ATOMS: atom_id res chain seq x y z
N MET A 1 24.78 -11.27 4.02
CA MET A 1 24.36 -10.49 2.83
C MET A 1 24.61 -9.04 3.17
N ASN A 2 25.42 -8.31 2.40
CA ASN A 2 25.64 -6.87 2.65
C ASN A 2 24.70 -6.09 1.75
N VAL A 3 23.77 -5.35 2.36
CA VAL A 3 22.82 -4.49 1.66
C VAL A 3 23.12 -3.06 2.07
N THR A 4 23.33 -2.18 1.10
CA THR A 4 23.52 -0.75 1.38
C THR A 4 22.16 -0.07 1.35
N ILE A 5 21.78 0.53 2.47
CA ILE A 5 20.51 1.22 2.63
C ILE A 5 20.77 2.73 2.49
N PRO A 6 19.97 3.48 1.71
CA PRO A 6 20.02 4.93 1.67
C PRO A 6 19.88 5.55 3.06
N ASP A 7 20.61 6.63 3.34
CA ASP A 7 20.56 7.29 4.64
C ASP A 7 19.13 7.76 5.01
N SER A 8 18.32 8.13 4.01
CA SER A 8 16.91 8.51 4.21
C SER A 8 16.02 7.40 4.77
N LEU A 9 16.47 6.14 4.68
CA LEU A 9 15.72 4.96 5.13
C LEU A 9 16.32 4.33 6.40
N LYS A 10 17.49 4.79 6.86
CA LYS A 10 18.13 4.27 8.08
C LYS A 10 17.26 4.43 9.30
N ASP A 11 16.77 5.64 9.55
CA ASP A 11 15.96 5.94 10.73
C ASP A 11 14.68 5.09 10.79
N PHE A 12 14.08 4.84 9.63
CA PHE A 12 12.92 3.95 9.50
C PHE A 12 13.28 2.51 9.87
N VAL A 13 14.35 1.97 9.29
CA VAL A 13 14.82 0.61 9.56
C VAL A 13 15.20 0.43 11.03
N GLU A 14 15.86 1.42 11.63
CA GLU A 14 16.24 1.41 13.04
C GLU A 14 15.01 1.43 13.97
N GLN A 15 13.98 2.22 13.64
CA GLN A 15 12.71 2.19 14.36
C GLN A 15 12.02 0.83 14.28
N GLN A 16 11.97 0.21 13.09
CA GLN A 16 11.36 -1.11 12.92
C GLN A 16 12.11 -2.19 13.68
N ALA A 17 13.44 -2.15 13.70
CA ALA A 17 14.25 -3.05 14.51
C ALA A 17 14.02 -2.84 16.03
N SER A 18 13.85 -1.58 16.44
CA SER A 18 13.64 -1.20 17.85
C SER A 18 12.24 -1.51 18.38
N SER A 19 11.30 -1.94 17.52
CA SER A 19 9.95 -2.39 17.92
C SER A 19 9.95 -3.65 18.81
N GLY A 20 11.10 -4.34 18.92
CA GLY A 20 11.23 -5.60 19.66
C GLY A 20 10.88 -6.85 18.83
N ARG A 21 10.39 -6.67 17.59
CA ARG A 21 10.09 -7.77 16.66
C ARG A 21 11.34 -8.38 16.01
N TYR A 22 12.43 -7.62 15.91
CA TYR A 22 13.66 -8.02 15.24
C TYR A 22 14.88 -7.82 16.12
N ALA A 23 15.87 -8.72 16.02
CA ALA A 23 17.08 -8.65 16.83
C ALA A 23 18.04 -7.50 16.41
N ASN A 24 17.95 -7.06 15.16
CA ASN A 24 18.77 -5.98 14.58
C ASN A 24 18.16 -5.50 13.24
N PRO A 25 18.63 -4.35 12.72
CA PRO A 25 18.28 -3.85 11.39
C PRO A 25 18.40 -4.86 10.25
N ASP A 26 19.50 -5.63 10.22
CA ASP A 26 19.75 -6.61 9.16
C ASP A 26 18.70 -7.72 9.13
N ALA A 27 18.21 -8.14 10.30
CA ALA A 27 17.16 -9.13 10.43
C ALA A 27 15.83 -8.63 9.87
N PHE A 28 15.47 -7.36 10.11
CA PHE A 28 14.29 -6.74 9.51
C PHE A 28 14.39 -6.68 7.99
N VAL A 29 15.53 -6.20 7.46
CA VAL A 29 15.73 -6.08 6.02
C VAL A 29 15.75 -7.44 5.32
N ALA A 30 16.35 -8.45 5.93
CA ALA A 30 16.34 -9.82 5.40
C ALA A 30 14.93 -10.41 5.37
N ASP A 31 14.10 -10.11 6.35
CA ASP A 31 12.70 -10.55 6.40
C ASP A 31 11.85 -9.84 5.35
N LEU A 32 12.00 -8.52 5.22
CA LEU A 32 11.34 -7.70 4.20
C LEU A 32 11.65 -8.23 2.78
N LEU A 33 12.92 -8.50 2.48
CA LEU A 33 13.32 -9.04 1.18
C LEU A 33 12.80 -10.46 0.93
N ARG A 34 12.67 -11.28 1.99
CA ARG A 34 12.07 -12.61 1.87
C ARG A 34 10.58 -12.52 1.55
N ALA A 35 9.85 -11.65 2.26
CA ALA A 35 8.43 -11.42 2.00
C ALA A 35 8.20 -10.90 0.58
N GLU A 36 9.04 -9.96 0.12
CA GLU A 36 8.98 -9.44 -1.24
C GLU A 36 9.26 -10.52 -2.31
N ALA A 37 10.27 -11.38 -2.08
CA ALA A 37 10.57 -12.48 -3.00
C ALA A 37 9.40 -13.48 -3.09
N GLU A 38 8.80 -13.84 -1.96
CA GLU A 38 7.62 -14.72 -1.91
C GLU A 38 6.42 -14.09 -2.62
N MET A 39 6.20 -12.78 -2.42
CA MET A 39 5.20 -12.00 -3.16
C MET A 39 5.39 -12.09 -4.67
N TYR A 40 6.61 -11.85 -5.17
CA TYR A 40 6.90 -11.94 -6.61
C TYR A 40 6.66 -13.34 -7.18
N GLU A 41 7.02 -14.40 -6.43
CA GLU A 41 6.75 -15.77 -6.87
C GLU A 41 5.25 -16.05 -6.98
N ARG A 42 4.45 -15.57 -6.02
CA ARG A 42 3.00 -15.77 -6.00
C ARG A 42 2.31 -15.03 -7.15
N VAL A 43 2.75 -13.80 -7.43
CA VAL A 43 2.32 -13.06 -8.63
C VAL A 43 2.67 -13.83 -9.90
N GLY A 44 3.89 -14.35 -10.01
CA GLY A 44 4.32 -15.17 -11.15
C GLY A 44 3.48 -16.45 -11.33
N ARG A 45 2.92 -16.99 -10.23
CA ARG A 45 2.02 -18.15 -10.21
C ARG A 45 0.53 -17.78 -10.40
N GLY A 46 0.19 -16.50 -10.47
CA GLY A 46 -1.20 -16.02 -10.57
C GLY A 46 -2.02 -16.21 -9.28
N GLU A 47 -1.34 -16.34 -8.13
CA GLU A 47 -1.99 -16.49 -6.83
C GLU A 47 -2.44 -15.12 -6.27
N PRO A 48 -3.58 -15.05 -5.56
CA PRO A 48 -4.04 -13.81 -4.94
C PRO A 48 -3.07 -13.32 -3.87
N ILE A 49 -2.74 -12.03 -3.85
CA ILE A 49 -1.84 -11.42 -2.86
C ILE A 49 -2.56 -11.32 -1.50
N PRO A 50 -2.01 -11.88 -0.39
CA PRO A 50 -2.51 -11.63 0.94
C PRO A 50 -2.19 -10.18 1.29
N VAL A 51 -3.20 -9.50 1.79
CA VAL A 51 -3.05 -8.19 2.40
C VAL A 51 -2.30 -8.44 3.72
N ASP A 52 -1.03 -8.04 3.79
CA ASP A 52 -0.20 -8.22 4.98
C ASP A 52 -0.44 -7.09 6.01
N GLU A 53 0.08 -7.25 7.24
CA GLU A 53 -0.02 -6.25 8.32
C GLU A 53 0.57 -4.88 7.92
N HIS A 54 1.42 -4.80 6.90
CA HIS A 54 1.96 -3.52 6.40
C HIS A 54 0.96 -2.75 5.54
N PHE A 55 0.00 -3.46 4.93
CA PHE A 55 -1.16 -2.85 4.32
C PHE A 55 -2.07 -2.17 5.35
N ASP A 56 -1.99 -2.54 6.64
CA ASP A 56 -2.86 -1.98 7.68
C ASP A 56 -2.72 -0.47 7.77
N ARG A 57 -1.52 0.12 7.75
CA ARG A 57 -1.42 1.59 7.88
C ARG A 57 -2.04 2.32 6.69
N ARG A 58 -1.86 1.81 5.46
CA ARG A 58 -2.48 2.45 4.29
C ARG A 58 -3.98 2.23 4.30
N LEU A 59 -4.43 1.06 4.73
CA LEU A 59 -5.84 0.73 4.88
C LEU A 59 -6.50 1.59 5.97
N GLU A 60 -5.89 1.71 7.14
CA GLU A 60 -6.31 2.58 8.24
C GLU A 60 -6.43 4.04 7.77
N VAL A 61 -5.42 4.57 7.08
CA VAL A 61 -5.49 5.94 6.53
C VAL A 61 -6.63 6.10 5.52
N LEU A 62 -6.86 5.11 4.66
CA LEU A 62 -7.98 5.16 3.70
C LEU A 62 -9.35 5.02 4.38
N LEU A 63 -9.43 4.29 5.49
CA LEU A 63 -10.64 4.17 6.30
C LEU A 63 -10.93 5.46 7.07
N ASP A 64 -9.90 6.09 7.66
CA ASP A 64 -10.00 7.40 8.31
C ASP A 64 -10.44 8.48 7.30
N GLU A 65 -9.84 8.50 6.09
CA GLU A 65 -10.23 9.42 5.02
C GLU A 65 -11.69 9.20 4.58
N ALA A 66 -12.14 7.94 4.54
CA ALA A 66 -13.52 7.62 4.22
C ALA A 66 -14.49 8.06 5.34
N GLU A 67 -14.11 7.92 6.62
CA GLU A 67 -14.91 8.40 7.75
C GLU A 67 -15.02 9.94 7.76
N ASP A 68 -13.92 10.63 7.42
CA ASP A 68 -13.88 12.09 7.28
C ASP A 68 -14.61 12.61 6.02
N SER A 69 -14.88 11.73 5.03
CA SER A 69 -15.50 12.11 3.76
C SER A 69 -16.99 12.48 3.85
N GLY A 70 -17.61 12.24 5.02
CA GLY A 70 -18.99 12.63 5.33
C GLY A 70 -19.96 11.45 5.40
N ASP A 71 -21.25 11.76 5.47
CA ASP A 71 -22.28 10.74 5.64
C ASP A 71 -22.40 9.83 4.42
N TYR A 72 -22.68 8.56 4.69
CA TYR A 72 -22.98 7.58 3.66
C TYR A 72 -24.14 8.04 2.77
N VAL A 73 -23.95 7.92 1.45
CA VAL A 73 -24.98 8.09 0.43
C VAL A 73 -25.26 6.76 -0.25
N GLU A 74 -26.54 6.49 -0.52
CA GLU A 74 -26.94 5.31 -1.29
C GLU A 74 -26.40 5.43 -2.72
N ALA A 75 -25.51 4.50 -3.10
CA ALA A 75 -24.95 4.48 -4.44
C ALA A 75 -25.86 3.67 -5.37
N THR A 76 -26.44 4.34 -6.36
CA THR A 76 -27.26 3.71 -7.39
C THR A 76 -26.45 3.46 -8.66
N LYS A 77 -26.97 2.62 -9.55
CA LYS A 77 -26.35 2.37 -10.86
C LYS A 77 -26.19 3.66 -11.68
N ASP A 78 -27.18 4.54 -11.63
CA ASP A 78 -27.16 5.80 -12.38
C ASP A 78 -26.05 6.74 -11.88
N ASP A 79 -25.70 6.67 -10.59
CA ASP A 79 -24.57 7.42 -10.02
C ASP A 79 -23.24 6.93 -10.59
N PHE A 80 -23.04 5.61 -10.67
CA PHE A 80 -21.84 5.03 -11.28
C PHE A 80 -21.74 5.37 -12.77
N ASP A 81 -22.85 5.27 -13.51
CA ASP A 81 -22.91 5.62 -14.94
C ASP A 81 -22.65 7.14 -15.16
N ALA A 82 -22.97 7.99 -14.19
CA ALA A 82 -22.61 9.41 -14.20
C ALA A 82 -21.12 9.63 -13.93
N MET A 83 -20.54 8.97 -12.92
CA MET A 83 -19.11 9.03 -12.59
C MET A 83 -18.24 8.57 -13.76
N GLU A 84 -18.61 7.49 -14.45
CA GLU A 84 -17.88 6.99 -15.61
C GLU A 84 -17.85 8.02 -16.74
N ARG A 85 -18.99 8.68 -17.02
CA ARG A 85 -19.07 9.75 -18.02
C ARG A 85 -18.17 10.92 -17.67
N GLU A 86 -18.19 11.38 -16.41
CA GLU A 86 -17.32 12.46 -15.93
C GLU A 86 -15.83 12.08 -16.07
N ALA A 87 -15.45 10.87 -15.67
CA ALA A 87 -14.09 10.37 -15.79
C ALA A 87 -13.62 10.33 -17.25
N LEU A 88 -14.48 9.88 -18.18
CA LEU A 88 -14.18 9.87 -19.60
C LEU A 88 -14.00 11.28 -20.18
N GLU A 89 -14.76 12.27 -19.70
CA GLU A 89 -14.56 13.67 -20.07
C GLU A 89 -13.24 14.23 -19.56
N LEU A 90 -12.84 13.89 -18.32
CA LEU A 90 -11.55 14.27 -17.75
C LEU A 90 -10.38 13.68 -18.54
N LEU A 91 -10.48 12.42 -18.97
CA LEU A 91 -9.47 11.76 -19.80
C LEU A 91 -9.39 12.34 -21.23
N ARG A 92 -10.50 12.85 -21.75
CA ARG A 92 -10.56 13.48 -23.08
C ARG A 92 -10.04 14.91 -23.11
N LYS A 93 -10.00 15.61 -21.96
CA LYS A 93 -9.38 16.93 -21.89
C LYS A 93 -7.85 16.79 -22.07
N PRO A 94 -7.23 17.54 -23.00
CA PRO A 94 -5.78 17.54 -23.10
C PRO A 94 -5.19 18.05 -21.79
N LYS A 95 -4.18 17.36 -21.25
CA LYS A 95 -3.41 17.88 -20.11
C LYS A 95 -2.83 19.25 -20.52
N SER A 96 -3.29 20.31 -19.86
CA SER A 96 -2.65 21.62 -19.94
C SER A 96 -1.33 21.64 -19.19
#